data_AF-A0A1M4TZ87-F1
#
_entry.id   AF-A0A1M4TZ87-F1
#
_cell.length_a   1.000
_cell.length_b   1.000
_cell.length_c   1.000
_cell.angle_alpha   90.00
_cell.angle_beta   90.00
_cell.angle_gamma   90.00
#
_symmetry.space_group_name_H-M   'P 1'
#
loop_
_entity.id
_entity.type
_entity.pdbx_description
1 polymer ?
#
loop_
_entity_poly.entity_id
_entity_poly.type
_entity_poly.pdbx_seq_one_letter_code
_entity_poly.pdbx_strand_id
1 'polypeptide(L)'
;MPKLIKFLFRNALGGALAGAFFSGLLIWSNVAGLRHLVLETADGPLAAGIMTVFFMITFASVQMGRAIMGMADPEDNNDLTPPRNGEMVAIRVHDRG
;
A
#
# COMPACT_ATOMS: atom_id res chain seq x y z
N MET A 1 -14.86 -16.99 1.01
CA MET A 1 -14.31 -15.71 1.51
C MET A 1 -14.82 -14.57 0.62
N PRO A 2 -15.29 -13.44 1.17
CA PRO A 2 -15.70 -12.25 0.43
C PRO A 2 -14.63 -11.78 -0.57
N LYS A 3 -15.05 -11.29 -1.75
CA LYS A 3 -14.13 -10.92 -2.86
C LYS A 3 -13.12 -9.84 -2.46
N LEU A 4 -13.55 -8.85 -1.68
CA LEU A 4 -12.71 -7.76 -1.18
C LEU A 4 -11.58 -8.25 -0.27
N ILE A 5 -11.87 -9.19 0.65
CA ILE A 5 -10.87 -9.76 1.55
C ILE A 5 -9.79 -10.50 0.74
N LYS A 6 -10.19 -11.27 -0.28
CA LYS A 6 -9.25 -11.99 -1.16
C LYS A 6 -8.36 -11.03 -1.96
N PHE A 7 -8.92 -9.92 -2.44
CA PHE A 7 -8.16 -8.88 -3.13
C PHE A 7 -7.12 -8.22 -2.20
N LEU A 8 -7.53 -7.90 -0.98
CA LEU A 8 -6.68 -7.27 0.02
C LEU A 8 -5.51 -8.17 0.44
N PHE A 9 -5.79 -9.43 0.73
CA PHE A 9 -4.78 -10.43 1.08
C PHE A 9 -3.75 -10.62 -0.04
N ARG A 10 -4.16 -10.60 -1.31
CA ARG A 10 -3.24 -10.72 -2.45
C ARG A 10 -2.21 -9.57 -2.47
N ASN A 11 -2.67 -8.34 -2.26
CA ASN A 11 -1.81 -7.16 -2.25
C ASN A 11 -0.91 -7.12 -1.01
N ALA A 12 -1.47 -7.46 0.15
CA ALA A 12 -0.71 -7.59 1.40
C ALA A 12 0.41 -8.64 1.28
N LEU A 13 0.15 -9.79 0.62
CA LEU A 13 1.17 -10.81 0.37
C LEU A 13 2.32 -10.26 -0.48
N GLY A 14 2.01 -9.45 -1.50
CA GLY A 14 3.02 -8.78 -2.32
C GLY A 14 3.91 -7.84 -1.50
N GLY A 15 3.32 -7.08 -0.58
CA GLY A 15 4.08 -6.22 0.33
C GLY A 15 4.90 -7.01 1.35
N ALA A 16 4.36 -8.09 1.91
CA ALA A 16 5.11 -8.97 2.80
C ALA A 16 6.35 -9.56 2.12
N LEU A 17 6.21 -10.06 0.88
CA LEU A 17 7.35 -10.56 0.11
C LEU A 17 8.40 -9.48 -0.17
N ALA A 18 7.97 -8.26 -0.50
CA ALA A 18 8.88 -7.13 -0.67
C ALA A 18 9.61 -6.77 0.63
N GLY A 19 8.91 -6.79 1.77
CA GLY A 19 9.50 -6.54 3.09
C GLY A 19 10.52 -7.61 3.50
N ALA A 20 10.25 -8.88 3.23
CA ALA A 20 11.20 -9.97 3.48
C ALA A 20 12.43 -9.89 2.57
N PHE A 21 12.23 -9.52 1.30
CA PHE A 21 13.34 -9.28 0.38
C PHE A 21 14.21 -8.10 0.86
N PHE A 22 13.57 -6.99 1.26
CA PHE A 22 14.27 -5.82 1.76
C PHE A 22 15.06 -6.11 3.05
N SER A 23 14.47 -6.84 4.01
CA SER A 23 15.17 -7.22 5.25
C SER A 23 16.39 -8.11 4.96
N GLY A 24 16.28 -9.04 4.02
CA GLY A 24 17.41 -9.85 3.56
C GLY A 24 18.51 -9.00 2.92
N LEU A 25 18.14 -7.98 2.16
CA LEU A 25 19.06 -7.03 1.53
C LEU A 25 19.83 -6.22 2.58
N LEU A 26 19.19 -5.80 3.67
CA LEU A 26 19.85 -5.10 4.79
C LEU A 26 20.90 -5.97 5.49
N ILE A 27 20.56 -7.24 5.75
CA ILE A 27 21.49 -8.21 6.32
C ILE A 27 22.65 -8.45 5.33
N TRP A 28 22.35 -8.62 4.04
CA TRP A 28 23.38 -8.88 3.03
C TRP A 28 24.36 -7.70 2.87
N SER A 29 23.84 -6.47 2.84
CA SER A 29 24.63 -5.24 2.74
C SER A 29 25.35 -4.88 4.05
N ASN A 30 25.17 -5.66 5.13
CA ASN A 30 25.73 -5.40 6.45
C ASN A 30 25.47 -3.97 6.96
N VAL A 31 24.25 -3.46 6.74
CA VAL A 31 23.88 -2.11 7.17
C VAL A 31 24.06 -2.01 8.69
N ALA A 32 24.82 -1.03 9.17
CA ALA A 32 25.11 -0.81 10.58
C ALA A 32 25.66 -2.05 11.35
N GLY A 33 26.29 -3.00 10.66
CA GLY A 33 26.79 -4.22 11.30
C GLY A 33 25.74 -5.32 11.51
N LEU A 34 24.55 -5.20 10.92
CA LEU A 34 23.45 -6.16 11.08
C LEU A 34 23.84 -7.59 10.69
N ARG A 35 24.71 -7.76 9.69
CA ARG A 35 25.16 -9.10 9.27
C ARG A 35 25.88 -9.81 10.39
N HIS A 36 26.78 -9.09 11.06
CA HIS A 36 27.55 -9.59 12.19
C HIS A 36 26.63 -9.87 13.38
N LEU A 37 25.69 -8.97 13.67
CA LEU A 37 24.70 -9.15 14.73
C LEU A 37 23.82 -10.39 14.52
N VAL A 38 23.38 -10.63 13.28
CA VAL A 38 22.50 -11.77 12.95
C VAL A 38 23.26 -13.10 12.86
N LEU A 39 24.51 -13.10 12.41
CA LEU A 39 25.25 -14.35 12.15
C LEU A 39 26.17 -14.79 13.29
N GLU A 40 26.67 -13.85 14.11
CA GLU A 40 27.70 -14.14 15.12
C GLU A 40 27.17 -14.08 16.56
N THR A 41 25.91 -13.69 16.76
CA THR A 41 25.28 -13.61 18.07
C THR A 41 24.31 -14.76 18.28
N ALA A 42 24.22 -15.31 19.50
CA ALA A 42 23.29 -16.40 19.83
C ALA A 42 21.82 -16.04 19.56
N ASP A 43 21.44 -14.78 19.77
CA ASP A 43 20.09 -14.25 19.50
C ASP A 43 19.88 -13.79 18.05
N GLY A 44 20.85 -14.03 17.16
CA GLY A 44 20.83 -13.58 15.77
C GLY A 44 19.58 -14.01 14.98
N PRO A 45 19.11 -15.26 15.08
CA PRO A 45 17.87 -15.70 14.44
C PRO A 45 16.62 -14.98 14.95
N LEU A 46 16.58 -14.65 16.25
CA LEU A 46 15.47 -13.90 16.85
C LEU A 46 15.45 -12.47 16.30
N ALA A 47 16.61 -11.81 16.27
CA ALA A 47 16.74 -10.46 15.70
C ALA A 47 16.33 -10.43 14.22
N ALA A 48 16.80 -11.38 13.41
CA ALA A 48 16.42 -11.49 12.01
C ALA A 48 14.92 -11.76 11.82
N GLY A 49 14.33 -12.62 12.65
CA GLY A 49 12.91 -12.93 12.63
C GLY A 49 12.04 -11.71 12.94
N ILE A 50 12.32 -11.04 14.06
CA ILE A 50 11.62 -9.83 14.48
C ILE A 50 11.73 -8.75 13.39
N MET A 51 12.96 -8.41 12.98
CA MET A 51 13.21 -7.41 11.95
C MET A 51 12.45 -7.71 10.66
N THR A 52 12.50 -8.96 10.19
CA THR A 52 11.83 -9.39 8.96
C THR A 52 10.32 -9.26 9.09
N VAL A 53 9.72 -9.71 10.20
CA VAL A 53 8.27 -9.58 10.42
C VAL A 53 7.84 -8.11 10.45
N PHE A 54 8.60 -7.24 11.12
CA PHE A 54 8.32 -5.81 11.12
C PHE A 54 8.35 -5.22 9.71
N PHE A 55 9.38 -5.52 8.91
CA PHE A 55 9.41 -5.08 7.51
C PHE A 55 8.25 -5.68 6.69
N MET A 56 7.94 -6.96 6.83
CA MET A 56 6.81 -7.58 6.13
C MET A 56 5.51 -6.84 6.40
N ILE A 57 5.21 -6.52 7.67
CA ILE A 57 3.99 -5.81 8.06
C ILE A 57 3.99 -4.38 7.51
N THR A 58 5.11 -3.65 7.60
CA THR A 58 5.23 -2.28 7.08
C THR A 58 4.98 -2.23 5.56
N PHE A 59 5.63 -3.09 4.79
CA PHE A 59 5.44 -3.12 3.33
C PHE A 59 4.07 -3.67 2.92
N ALA A 60 3.53 -4.67 3.63
CA ALA A 60 2.16 -5.17 3.42
C ALA A 60 1.13 -4.05 3.61
N SER A 61 1.30 -3.20 4.62
CA SER A 61 0.44 -2.05 4.90
C SER A 61 0.42 -1.05 3.73
N VAL A 62 1.59 -0.67 3.19
CA VAL A 62 1.67 0.26 2.05
C VAL A 62 1.02 -0.32 0.80
N GLN A 63 1.27 -1.60 0.49
CA GLN A 63 0.66 -2.26 -0.68
C GLN A 63 -0.85 -2.39 -0.55
N MET A 64 -1.33 -2.64 0.67
CA MET A 64 -2.75 -2.62 1.00
C MET A 64 -3.37 -1.23 0.82
N GLY A 65 -2.71 -0.17 1.29
CA GLY A 65 -3.14 1.22 1.06
C GLY A 65 -3.22 1.58 -0.43
N ARG A 66 -2.22 1.17 -1.22
CA ARG A 66 -2.21 1.35 -2.67
C ARG A 66 -3.38 0.63 -3.34
N ALA A 67 -3.69 -0.58 -2.91
CA ALA A 67 -4.80 -1.36 -3.42
C ALA A 67 -6.16 -0.72 -3.11
N ILE A 68 -6.29 -0.10 -1.93
CA ILE A 68 -7.49 0.64 -1.53
C ILE A 68 -7.68 1.90 -2.39
N MET A 69 -6.63 2.72 -2.54
CA MET A 69 -6.69 3.94 -3.36
C MET A 69 -6.93 3.63 -4.85
N GLY A 70 -6.43 2.49 -5.34
CA GLY A 70 -6.64 2.04 -6.71
C GLY A 70 -8.04 1.50 -7.02
N MET A 71 -8.91 1.35 -6.02
CA MET A 71 -10.32 1.02 -6.22
C MET A 71 -11.21 2.24 -6.44
N ALA A 72 -10.66 3.46 -6.41
CA ALA A 72 -11.40 4.65 -6.79
C ALA A 72 -11.81 4.56 -8.27
N ASP A 73 -13.12 4.59 -8.52
CA ASP A 73 -13.68 4.46 -9.86
C ASP A 73 -13.34 5.71 -10.69
N PRO A 74 -12.73 5.59 -11.88
CA PRO A 74 -12.53 6.74 -12.77
C PRO A 74 -13.86 7.36 -13.26
N GLU A 75 -14.99 6.67 -13.07
CA GLU A 75 -16.30 7.11 -13.55
C GLU A 75 -16.82 8.38 -12.86
N ASP A 76 -16.29 8.76 -11.68
CA ASP A 76 -16.62 10.01 -10.96
C ASP A 76 -15.85 11.24 -11.50
N ASN A 77 -14.87 11.05 -12.40
CA ASN A 77 -14.18 12.15 -13.09
C ASN A 77 -14.87 12.55 -14.41
N ASN A 78 -15.94 11.87 -14.80
CA ASN A 78 -16.66 12.15 -16.03
C ASN A 78 -17.71 13.26 -15.88
N ASP A 79 -18.03 13.67 -14.65
CA ASP A 79 -18.96 14.76 -14.34
C ASP A 79 -18.40 16.16 -14.60
N LEU A 80 -17.10 16.27 -14.92
CA LEU A 80 -16.48 17.49 -15.45
C LEU A 80 -16.48 17.56 -16.98
N THR A 81 -17.01 16.54 -17.67
CA THR A 81 -17.30 16.64 -19.10
C THR A 81 -18.69 17.25 -19.22
N PRO A 82 -18.85 18.51 -19.67
CA PRO A 82 -20.18 19.03 -19.91
C PRO A 82 -20.88 18.09 -20.89
N PRO A 83 -22.14 17.68 -20.61
CA PRO A 83 -22.85 16.73 -21.44
C PRO A 83 -22.86 17.26 -22.88
N ARG A 84 -22.23 16.52 -23.81
CA ARG A 84 -22.08 16.92 -25.23
C ARG A 84 -23.41 17.21 -25.92
N ASN A 85 -24.52 16.82 -25.29
CA ASN A 85 -25.90 17.01 -25.75
C ASN A 85 -26.88 17.36 -24.60
N GLY A 86 -26.39 17.91 -23.48
CA GLY A 86 -27.24 18.25 -22.34
C GLY A 86 -28.04 19.51 -22.59
N GLU A 87 -29.37 19.42 -22.49
CA GLU A 87 -30.25 20.59 -22.51
C GLU A 87 -29.96 21.45 -21.28
N MET A 88 -29.56 22.71 -21.51
CA MET A 88 -29.23 23.61 -20.40
C MET A 88 -30.49 23.98 -19.64
N VAL A 89 -30.60 23.52 -18.40
CA VAL A 89 -31.65 23.94 -17.48
C VAL A 89 -31.27 25.28 -16.86
N ALA A 90 -32.01 26.33 -17.17
CA ALA A 90 -31.77 27.65 -16.60
C ALA A 90 -32.09 27.66 -15.10
N ILE A 91 -31.06 27.75 -14.26
CA ILE A 91 -31.20 27.96 -12.82
C ILE A 91 -31.30 29.47 -12.58
N ARG A 92 -32.45 29.93 -12.09
CA ARG A 92 -32.63 31.33 -11.66
C ARG A 92 -31.86 31.57 -10.37
N VAL A 93 -30.74 32.27 -10.46
CA VAL A 93 -30.02 32.77 -9.28
C VAL A 93 -30.82 33.94 -8.72
N HIS A 94 -31.39 33.76 -7.52
CA HIS A 94 -31.87 34.90 -6.74
C HIS A 94 -30.66 35.58 -6.12
N ASP A 95 -30.35 36.77 -6.65
CA ASP A 95 -29.35 37.64 -6.06
C ASP A 95 -29.82 37.99 -4.64
N ARG A 96 -29.09 37.51 -3.63
CA ARG A 96 -29.31 37.91 -2.23
C ARG A 96 -28.49 39.17 -2.01
N GLY A 97 -29.09 40.30 -2.30
CA GLY A 97 -28.69 41.61 -1.77
C GLY A 97 -29.04 41.74 -0.29
#